data_AF-A0A957BRW0-F1
#
_entry.id   AF-A0A957BRW0-F1
#
_cell.length_a   1.000
_cell.length_b   1.000
_cell.length_c   1.000
_cell.angle_alpha   90.00
_cell.angle_beta   90.00
_cell.angle_gamma   90.00
#
_symmetry.space_group_name_H-M   'P 1'
#
loop_
_entity.id
_entity.type
_entity.pdbx_description
1 polymer ?
#
loop_
_entity_poly.entity_id
_entity_poly.type
_entity_poly.pdbx_seq_one_letter_code
_entity_poly.pdbx_strand_id
1 'polypeptide(L)'
;SRNREVSAREWLDRFVAQHFRGASILSVVSGGIPVTGVIKQMVTNGLVIVGDAAHQADPLTAGGISLGMIGAELAIEAAVPALARGDVSARALRPYEEAWRARFGQMHAALLAVRKIITRMSQRDFDALVRTAAGLPLASMSLGEILLAVLSRHPSLLLEARTLITTGLVLK
;
A
#
# COMPACT_ATOMS: atom_id res chain seq x y z
N SER A 1 6.63 -36.35 -4.68
CA SER A 1 5.18 -36.06 -4.63
C SER A 1 4.99 -34.59 -4.98
N ARG A 2 4.09 -34.27 -5.94
CA ARG A 2 3.92 -32.89 -6.45
C ARG A 2 3.41 -31.98 -5.32
N ASN A 3 4.14 -30.89 -5.06
CA ASN A 3 3.78 -29.84 -4.13
C ASN A 3 2.48 -29.19 -4.65
N ARG A 4 1.32 -29.55 -4.07
CA ARG A 4 0.03 -29.04 -4.53
C ARG A 4 -0.09 -27.60 -4.03
N GLU A 5 -0.07 -26.62 -4.94
CA GLU A 5 -0.30 -25.23 -4.57
C GLU A 5 -1.68 -25.10 -3.90
N VAL A 6 -1.68 -24.63 -2.65
CA VAL A 6 -2.88 -24.40 -1.85
C VAL A 6 -3.46 -23.04 -2.25
N SER A 7 -4.74 -23.00 -2.60
CA SER A 7 -5.39 -21.74 -2.98
C SER A 7 -5.55 -20.78 -1.79
N ALA A 8 -5.65 -19.48 -2.06
CA ALA A 8 -5.95 -18.48 -1.03
C ALA A 8 -7.25 -18.79 -0.28
N ARG A 9 -8.25 -19.33 -1.00
CA ARG A 9 -9.52 -19.78 -0.43
C ARG A 9 -9.33 -20.93 0.56
N GLU A 10 -8.53 -21.92 0.19
CA GLU A 10 -8.27 -23.07 1.05
C GLU A 10 -7.51 -22.68 2.33
N TRP A 11 -6.57 -21.74 2.24
CA TRP A 11 -5.93 -21.16 3.42
C TRP A 11 -6.94 -20.47 4.35
N LEU A 12 -7.86 -19.67 3.80
CA LEU A 12 -8.91 -19.00 4.57
C LEU A 12 -9.85 -20.03 5.22
N ASP A 13 -10.28 -21.05 4.49
CA ASP A 13 -11.17 -22.09 5.00
C ASP A 13 -10.55 -22.83 6.19
N ARG A 14 -9.26 -23.17 6.11
CA ARG A 14 -8.52 -23.79 7.21
C ARG A 14 -8.45 -22.87 8.44
N PHE A 15 -8.16 -21.59 8.23
CA PHE A 15 -8.11 -20.60 9.31
C PHE A 15 -9.46 -20.44 10.01
N VAL A 16 -10.55 -20.33 9.23
CA VAL A 16 -11.91 -20.21 9.77
C VAL A 16 -12.30 -21.45 10.56
N ALA A 17 -12.05 -22.65 10.01
CA ALA A 17 -12.35 -23.92 10.69
C ALA A 17 -11.58 -24.08 12.02
N GLN A 18 -10.35 -23.56 12.09
CA GLN A 18 -9.52 -23.63 13.29
C GLN A 18 -9.97 -22.63 14.37
N HIS A 19 -10.30 -21.39 13.98
CA HIS A 19 -10.48 -20.27 14.92
C HIS A 19 -11.94 -19.88 15.20
N PHE A 20 -12.89 -20.22 14.33
CA PHE A 20 -14.29 -19.77 14.42
C PHE A 20 -15.29 -20.94 14.35
N ARG A 21 -15.12 -21.93 15.23
CA ARG A 21 -15.99 -23.12 15.27
C ARG A 21 -17.44 -22.75 15.58
N GLY A 22 -18.38 -23.26 14.79
CA GLY A 22 -19.82 -23.01 14.95
C GLY A 22 -20.33 -21.70 14.33
N ALA A 23 -19.46 -20.88 13.74
CA ALA A 23 -19.87 -19.71 12.98
C ALA A 23 -20.50 -20.10 11.62
N SER A 24 -21.43 -19.28 11.14
CA SER A 24 -22.03 -19.43 9.81
C SER A 24 -21.46 -18.41 8.83
N ILE A 25 -21.14 -18.85 7.61
CA ILE A 25 -20.67 -17.97 6.54
C ILE A 25 -21.89 -17.33 5.87
N LEU A 26 -22.00 -16.01 5.94
CA LEU A 26 -23.09 -15.25 5.30
C LEU A 26 -22.84 -14.97 3.82
N SER A 27 -21.60 -14.62 3.47
CA SER A 27 -21.20 -14.29 2.10
C SER A 27 -19.72 -14.51 1.90
N VAL A 28 -19.33 -14.84 0.66
CA VAL A 28 -17.94 -14.93 0.23
C VAL A 28 -17.73 -13.98 -0.93
N VAL A 29 -16.78 -13.06 -0.79
CA VAL A 29 -16.39 -12.13 -1.85
C VAL A 29 -14.91 -12.29 -2.11
N SER A 30 -14.51 -12.18 -3.38
CA SER A 30 -13.12 -12.18 -3.80
C SER A 30 -12.92 -11.06 -4.81
N GLY A 31 -11.75 -10.42 -4.75
CA GLY A 31 -11.37 -9.33 -5.64
C GLY A 31 -9.87 -9.10 -5.57
N GLY A 32 -9.30 -8.57 -6.65
CA GLY A 32 -7.91 -8.14 -6.68
C GLY A 32 -7.78 -6.70 -6.23
N ILE A 33 -6.70 -6.38 -5.51
CA ILE A 33 -6.38 -5.01 -5.11
C ILE A 33 -5.01 -4.64 -5.71
N PRO A 34 -4.91 -3.60 -6.54
CA PRO A 34 -3.65 -3.19 -7.14
C PRO A 34 -2.75 -2.49 -6.12
N VAL A 35 -1.78 -3.24 -5.60
CA VAL A 35 -0.81 -2.82 -4.56
C VAL A 35 0.62 -2.79 -5.11
N THR A 36 0.75 -2.37 -6.37
CA THR A 36 2.00 -2.32 -7.13
C THR A 36 2.62 -0.92 -7.15
N GLY A 37 2.02 0.02 -6.43
CA GLY A 37 2.27 1.45 -6.52
C GLY A 37 1.39 2.12 -7.57
N VAL A 38 1.27 3.45 -7.46
CA VAL A 38 0.46 4.27 -8.36
C VAL A 38 0.89 4.12 -9.83
N ILE A 39 -0.08 4.20 -10.73
CA ILE A 39 0.20 4.18 -12.17
C ILE A 39 1.08 5.37 -12.60
N LYS A 40 1.86 5.17 -13.66
CA LYS A 40 2.79 6.20 -14.18
C LYS A 40 2.08 7.42 -14.76
N GLN A 41 0.86 7.26 -15.22
CA GLN A 41 0.07 8.33 -15.84
C GLN A 41 -1.40 8.15 -15.43
N MET A 42 -1.93 9.11 -14.70
CA MET A 42 -3.32 9.15 -14.21
C MET A 42 -4.24 9.98 -15.11
N VAL A 43 -3.66 10.73 -16.07
CA VAL A 43 -4.40 11.60 -16.98
C VAL A 43 -3.91 11.50 -18.42
N THR A 44 -4.84 11.61 -19.37
CA THR A 44 -4.56 11.88 -20.79
C THR A 44 -5.65 12.79 -21.35
N ASN A 45 -5.63 13.09 -22.65
CA ASN A 45 -6.63 13.94 -23.29
C ASN A 45 -8.03 13.36 -23.05
N GLY A 46 -8.88 14.11 -22.35
CA GLY A 46 -10.26 13.74 -22.06
C GLY A 46 -10.45 12.59 -21.06
N LEU A 47 -9.39 12.13 -20.38
CA LEU A 47 -9.48 10.99 -19.46
C LEU A 47 -8.72 11.26 -18.16
N VAL A 48 -9.39 10.99 -17.05
CA VAL A 48 -8.83 10.94 -15.70
C VAL A 48 -9.20 9.61 -15.07
N ILE A 49 -8.23 8.94 -14.43
CA ILE A 49 -8.45 7.71 -13.66
C ILE A 49 -8.17 7.95 -12.18
N VAL A 50 -8.97 7.31 -11.32
CA VAL A 50 -8.94 7.45 -9.85
C VAL A 50 -9.11 6.08 -9.18
N GLY A 51 -8.87 6.01 -7.87
CA GLY A 51 -9.07 4.81 -7.06
C GLY A 51 -8.23 3.62 -7.54
N ASP A 52 -8.84 2.44 -7.57
CA ASP A 52 -8.17 1.20 -7.99
C ASP A 52 -7.67 1.27 -9.44
N ALA A 53 -8.37 1.97 -10.34
CA ALA A 53 -7.93 2.15 -11.73
C ALA A 53 -6.60 2.93 -11.81
N ALA A 54 -6.38 3.86 -10.88
CA ALA A 54 -5.12 4.60 -10.75
C ALA A 54 -4.09 3.92 -9.83
N HIS A 55 -4.41 2.75 -9.27
CA HIS A 55 -3.62 2.03 -8.27
C HIS A 55 -3.37 2.87 -7.00
N GLN A 56 -4.41 3.55 -6.51
CA GLN A 56 -4.30 4.44 -5.35
C GLN A 56 -4.46 3.71 -4.00
N ALA A 57 -4.68 2.39 -3.99
CA ALA A 57 -4.74 1.62 -2.74
C ALA A 57 -3.39 1.65 -2.00
N ASP A 58 -3.45 1.77 -0.67
CA ASP A 58 -2.26 1.77 0.18
C ASP A 58 -1.43 0.49 -0.07
N PRO A 59 -0.15 0.59 -0.45
CA PRO A 59 0.62 -0.56 -0.88
C PRO A 59 0.91 -1.55 0.25
N LEU A 60 0.83 -1.12 1.51
CA LEU A 60 1.11 -1.96 2.66
C LEU A 60 -0.18 -2.60 3.20
N THR A 61 -1.22 -1.81 3.42
CA THR A 61 -2.47 -2.25 4.06
C THR A 61 -3.52 -2.74 3.06
N ALA A 62 -3.34 -2.45 1.76
CA ALA A 62 -4.34 -2.65 0.70
C ALA A 62 -5.65 -1.84 0.88
N GLY A 63 -5.67 -0.86 1.80
CA GLY A 63 -6.80 0.03 1.99
C GLY A 63 -6.91 1.06 0.86
N GLY A 64 -8.02 1.05 0.12
CA GLY A 64 -8.22 1.92 -1.05
C GLY A 64 -9.31 2.99 -0.91
N ILE A 65 -10.28 2.84 -0.01
CA ILE A 65 -11.48 3.69 0.04
C ILE A 65 -11.11 5.17 0.27
N SER A 66 -10.34 5.46 1.33
CA SER A 66 -9.95 6.84 1.66
C SER A 66 -9.08 7.46 0.56
N LEU A 67 -8.04 6.75 0.11
CA LEU A 67 -7.13 7.26 -0.93
C LEU A 67 -7.84 7.44 -2.29
N GLY A 68 -8.80 6.59 -2.62
CA GLY A 68 -9.62 6.71 -3.81
C GLY A 68 -10.58 7.89 -3.75
N MET A 69 -11.21 8.15 -2.60
CA MET A 69 -12.05 9.34 -2.40
C MET A 69 -11.24 10.64 -2.52
N ILE A 70 -10.06 10.70 -1.89
CA ILE A 70 -9.16 11.85 -2.02
C ILE A 70 -8.68 12.01 -3.47
N GLY A 71 -8.38 10.90 -4.16
CA GLY A 71 -8.05 10.92 -5.58
C GLY A 71 -9.18 11.50 -6.43
N ALA A 72 -10.44 11.13 -6.13
CA ALA A 72 -11.61 11.69 -6.81
C ALA A 72 -11.79 13.19 -6.53
N GLU A 73 -11.58 13.65 -5.31
CA GLU A 73 -11.62 15.07 -4.94
C GLU A 73 -10.61 15.89 -5.75
N LEU A 74 -9.34 15.46 -5.76
CA LEU A 74 -8.29 16.13 -6.54
C LEU A 74 -8.57 16.08 -8.06
N ALA A 75 -9.19 15.00 -8.55
CA ALA A 75 -9.59 14.89 -9.95
C ALA A 75 -10.67 15.90 -10.30
N ILE A 76 -11.66 16.11 -9.43
CA ILE A 76 -12.73 17.11 -9.60
C ILE A 76 -12.16 18.52 -9.65
N GLU A 77 -11.21 18.85 -8.76
CA GLU A 77 -10.54 20.15 -8.73
C GLU A 77 -9.84 20.50 -10.05
N ALA A 78 -9.28 19.50 -10.74
CA ALA A 78 -8.69 19.69 -12.07
C ALA A 78 -9.73 19.65 -13.20
N ALA A 79 -10.70 18.74 -13.13
CA ALA A 79 -11.63 18.46 -14.22
C ALA A 79 -12.72 19.53 -14.37
N VAL A 80 -13.26 20.07 -13.27
CA VAL A 80 -14.35 21.07 -13.33
C VAL A 80 -13.90 22.34 -14.07
N PRO A 81 -12.75 22.96 -13.75
CA PRO A 81 -12.27 24.12 -14.50
C PRO A 81 -11.89 23.80 -15.95
N ALA A 82 -11.36 22.59 -16.21
CA ALA A 82 -11.05 22.13 -17.56
C ALA A 82 -12.31 22.04 -18.44
N LEU A 83 -13.39 21.45 -17.92
CA LEU A 83 -14.69 21.38 -18.57
C LEU A 83 -15.28 22.77 -18.80
N ALA A 84 -15.25 23.66 -17.81
CA ALA A 84 -15.79 25.02 -17.92
C ALA A 84 -15.10 25.86 -19.01
N ARG A 85 -13.80 25.61 -19.27
CA ARG A 85 -13.03 26.28 -20.33
C ARG A 85 -13.08 25.55 -21.67
N GLY A 86 -13.68 24.37 -21.74
CA GLY A 86 -13.68 23.52 -22.95
C GLY A 86 -12.30 22.93 -23.30
N ASP A 87 -11.34 22.94 -22.38
CA ASP A 87 -10.00 22.38 -22.56
C ASP A 87 -9.81 21.18 -21.64
N VAL A 88 -10.06 19.99 -22.17
CA VAL A 88 -9.83 18.70 -21.49
C VAL A 88 -8.53 18.03 -21.94
N SER A 89 -7.55 18.82 -22.41
CA SER A 89 -6.24 18.28 -22.77
C SER A 89 -5.53 17.68 -21.55
N ALA A 90 -4.59 16.77 -21.80
CA ALA A 90 -3.74 16.19 -20.75
C ALA A 90 -3.02 17.27 -19.94
N ARG A 91 -2.67 18.40 -20.56
CA ARG A 91 -2.06 19.56 -19.89
C ARG A 91 -3.02 20.21 -18.90
N ALA A 92 -4.29 20.39 -19.28
CA ALA A 92 -5.30 20.98 -18.43
C ALA A 92 -5.68 20.08 -17.24
N LEU A 93 -5.60 18.75 -17.41
CA LEU A 93 -5.92 17.75 -16.38
C LEU A 93 -4.72 17.38 -15.50
N ARG A 94 -3.48 17.68 -15.92
CA ARG A 94 -2.25 17.37 -15.18
C ARG A 94 -2.18 17.85 -13.72
N PRO A 95 -2.80 18.98 -13.33
CA PRO A 95 -2.81 19.40 -11.93
C PRO A 95 -3.31 18.33 -10.95
N TYR A 96 -4.26 17.48 -11.35
CA TYR A 96 -4.70 16.34 -10.51
C TYR A 96 -3.55 15.36 -10.22
N GLU A 97 -2.83 14.93 -11.27
CA GLU A 97 -1.73 13.99 -11.12
C GLU A 97 -0.60 14.60 -10.27
N GLU A 98 -0.25 15.87 -10.53
CA GLU A 98 0.77 16.60 -9.78
C GLU A 98 0.39 16.74 -8.30
N ALA A 99 -0.86 17.12 -8.00
CA ALA A 99 -1.35 17.26 -6.63
C ALA A 99 -1.33 15.93 -5.88
N TRP A 100 -1.78 14.84 -6.51
CA TRP A 100 -1.74 13.51 -5.89
C TRP A 100 -0.30 13.07 -5.61
N ARG A 101 0.61 13.25 -6.58
CA ARG A 101 2.04 12.89 -6.42
C ARG A 101 2.72 13.72 -5.35
N ALA A 102 2.42 15.01 -5.27
CA ALA A 102 2.97 15.89 -4.24
C ALA A 102 2.49 15.47 -2.84
N ARG A 103 1.21 15.09 -2.70
CA ARG A 103 0.61 14.73 -1.42
C ARG A 103 0.99 13.32 -0.95
N PHE A 104 1.03 12.33 -1.84
CA PHE A 104 1.15 10.92 -1.46
C PHE A 104 2.34 10.19 -2.08
N GLY A 105 2.94 10.70 -3.14
CA GLY A 105 3.92 9.97 -3.96
C GLY A 105 5.10 9.41 -3.16
N GLN A 106 5.70 10.22 -2.28
CA GLN A 106 6.84 9.79 -1.46
C GLN A 106 6.44 8.70 -0.44
N MET A 107 5.38 8.96 0.34
CA MET A 107 4.88 8.01 1.33
C MET A 107 4.47 6.68 0.67
N HIS A 108 3.75 6.76 -0.45
CA HIS A 108 3.28 5.60 -1.19
C HIS A 108 4.44 4.76 -1.75
N ALA A 109 5.50 5.40 -2.27
CA ALA A 109 6.71 4.71 -2.72
C ALA A 109 7.45 4.02 -1.56
N ALA A 110 7.53 4.68 -0.40
CA ALA A 110 8.15 4.11 0.78
C ALA A 110 7.37 2.92 1.35
N LEU A 111 6.04 3.01 1.44
CA LEU A 111 5.19 1.89 1.84
C LEU A 111 5.29 0.69 0.88
N LEU A 112 5.38 0.95 -0.43
CA LEU A 112 5.65 -0.09 -1.41
C LEU A 112 7.02 -0.75 -1.20
N ALA A 113 8.04 0.03 -0.85
CA ALA A 113 9.35 -0.52 -0.51
C ALA A 113 9.22 -1.41 0.73
N VAL A 114 8.63 -0.95 1.83
CA VAL A 114 8.37 -1.77 3.04
C VAL A 114 7.66 -3.07 2.70
N ARG A 115 6.60 -3.03 1.88
CA ARG A 115 5.89 -4.23 1.42
C ARG A 115 6.83 -5.22 0.72
N LYS A 116 7.69 -4.74 -0.18
CA LYS A 116 8.67 -5.59 -0.90
C LYS A 116 9.69 -6.22 0.04
N ILE A 117 10.07 -5.52 1.11
CA ILE A 117 10.97 -6.06 2.14
C ILE A 117 10.27 -7.21 2.86
N ILE A 118 9.10 -6.94 3.45
CA ILE A 118 8.34 -7.92 4.23
C ILE A 118 8.02 -9.18 3.41
N THR A 119 7.59 -9.02 2.16
CA THR A 119 7.21 -10.14 1.29
C THR A 119 8.39 -11.00 0.81
N ARG A 120 9.64 -10.50 0.95
CA ARG A 120 10.86 -11.25 0.60
C ARG A 120 11.53 -11.88 1.82
N MET A 121 11.11 -11.53 3.03
CA MET A 121 11.69 -12.09 4.26
C MET A 121 11.42 -13.60 4.35
N SER A 122 12.36 -14.32 4.96
CA SER A 122 12.09 -15.69 5.37
C SER A 122 11.05 -15.72 6.49
N GLN A 123 10.31 -16.84 6.62
CA GLN A 123 9.35 -17.00 7.71
C GLN A 123 10.01 -16.82 9.09
N ARG A 124 11.25 -17.30 9.25
CA ARG A 124 12.02 -17.14 10.49
C ARG A 124 12.26 -15.67 10.83
N ASP A 125 12.66 -14.88 9.83
CA ASP A 125 12.96 -13.46 10.03
C ASP A 125 11.68 -12.67 10.30
N PHE A 126 10.60 -12.98 9.57
CA PHE A 126 9.29 -12.37 9.81
C PHE A 126 8.76 -12.68 11.22
N ASP A 127 8.84 -13.93 11.66
CA ASP A 127 8.42 -14.31 13.02
C ASP A 127 9.27 -13.63 14.10
N ALA A 128 10.58 -13.47 13.85
CA ALA A 128 11.48 -12.79 14.77
C ALA A 128 11.19 -11.28 14.84
N LEU A 129 10.87 -10.66 13.70
CA LEU A 129 10.40 -9.29 13.61
C LEU A 129 9.11 -9.09 14.42
N VAL A 130 8.12 -9.97 14.25
CA VAL A 130 6.85 -9.92 14.99
C VAL A 130 7.07 -10.08 16.48
N ARG A 131 7.92 -11.04 16.91
CA ARG A 131 8.26 -11.21 18.34
C ARG A 131 8.94 -9.97 18.92
N THR A 132 9.86 -9.38 18.17
CA THR A 132 10.50 -8.12 18.56
C THR A 132 9.47 -7.02 18.74
N ALA A 133 8.60 -6.81 17.74
CA ALA A 133 7.58 -5.76 17.76
C ALA A 133 6.57 -5.95 18.90
N ALA A 134 6.16 -7.19 19.19
CA ALA A 134 5.24 -7.51 20.28
C ALA A 134 5.79 -7.16 21.68
N GLY A 135 7.12 -7.12 21.84
CA GLY A 135 7.77 -6.72 23.08
C GLY A 135 8.07 -5.22 23.19
N LEU A 136 7.73 -4.41 22.17
CA LEU A 136 7.96 -2.98 22.16
C LEU A 136 6.68 -2.23 22.57
N PRO A 137 6.79 -1.11 23.32
CA PRO A 137 5.65 -0.25 23.62
C PRO A 137 5.32 0.63 22.41
N LEU A 138 4.83 0.01 21.32
CA LEU A 138 4.62 0.68 20.02
C LEU A 138 3.77 1.95 20.11
N ALA A 139 2.82 2.01 21.05
CA ALA A 139 1.96 3.17 21.25
C ALA A 139 2.69 4.42 21.78
N SER A 140 3.83 4.25 22.45
CA SER A 140 4.63 5.36 22.99
C SER A 140 5.89 5.64 22.17
N MET A 141 6.14 4.88 21.11
CA MET A 141 7.33 5.03 20.27
C MET A 141 7.00 5.80 18.99
N SER A 142 7.95 6.62 18.57
CA SER A 142 7.95 7.17 17.22
C SER A 142 8.25 6.09 16.18
N LEU A 143 7.84 6.34 14.93
CA LEU A 143 8.12 5.45 13.81
C LEU A 143 9.63 5.21 13.62
N GLY A 144 10.46 6.24 13.86
CA GLY A 144 11.92 6.13 13.80
C GLY A 144 12.49 5.22 14.88
N GLU A 145 11.99 5.30 16.12
CA GLU A 145 12.41 4.41 17.21
C GLU A 145 12.01 2.96 16.96
N ILE A 146 10.80 2.73 16.41
CA ILE A 146 10.36 1.39 16.01
C ILE A 146 11.28 0.84 14.92
N LEU A 147 11.59 1.64 13.91
CA LEU A 147 12.49 1.26 12.82
C LEU A 147 13.90 0.91 13.35
N LEU A 148 14.48 1.76 14.21
CA LEU A 148 15.78 1.51 14.83
C LEU A 148 15.76 0.23 15.68
N ALA A 149 14.76 0.04 16.52
CA ALA A 149 14.63 -1.15 17.36
C ALA A 149 14.55 -2.44 16.53
N VAL A 150 13.86 -2.39 15.40
CA VAL A 150 13.78 -3.50 14.43
C VAL A 150 15.12 -3.74 13.75
N LEU A 151 15.76 -2.70 13.21
CA LEU A 151 17.03 -2.82 12.47
C LEU A 151 18.18 -3.28 13.36
N SER A 152 18.27 -2.79 14.60
CA SER A 152 19.30 -3.20 15.57
C SER A 152 19.22 -4.67 15.94
N ARG A 153 18.03 -5.29 15.85
CA ARG A 153 17.81 -6.72 16.14
C ARG A 153 17.88 -7.61 14.90
N HIS A 154 17.75 -7.03 13.71
CA HIS A 154 17.75 -7.74 12.43
C HIS A 154 18.66 -7.03 11.41
N PRO A 155 19.99 -7.11 11.56
CA PRO A 155 20.94 -6.40 10.70
C PRO A 155 20.90 -6.88 9.23
N SER A 156 20.38 -8.07 8.96
CA SER A 156 20.14 -8.54 7.58
C SER A 156 19.21 -7.59 6.80
N LEU A 157 18.27 -6.93 7.50
CA LEU A 157 17.32 -5.98 6.91
C LEU A 157 17.93 -4.63 6.53
N LEU A 158 19.19 -4.35 6.90
CA LEU A 158 19.86 -3.09 6.59
C LEU A 158 20.07 -2.89 5.08
N LEU A 159 20.31 -3.98 4.34
CA LEU A 159 20.45 -3.95 2.89
C LEU A 159 19.13 -3.55 2.22
N GLU A 160 18.02 -4.10 2.69
CA GLU A 160 16.69 -3.71 2.24
C GLU A 160 16.32 -2.29 2.68
N ALA A 161 16.66 -1.90 3.91
CA ALA A 161 16.36 -0.59 4.48
C ALA A 161 17.09 0.57 3.77
N ARG A 162 18.18 0.31 3.04
CA ARG A 162 18.82 1.32 2.15
C ARG A 162 17.81 1.93 1.18
N THR A 163 16.86 1.13 0.68
CA THR A 163 15.81 1.63 -0.22
C THR A 163 14.83 2.58 0.48
N LEU A 164 14.61 2.40 1.79
CA LEU A 164 13.77 3.28 2.60
C LEU A 164 14.42 4.65 2.81
N ILE A 165 15.73 4.68 3.03
CA ILE A 165 16.52 5.93 3.15
C ILE A 165 16.44 6.73 1.85
N THR A 166 16.55 6.08 0.68
CA THR A 166 16.44 6.76 -0.62
C THR A 166 15.01 7.24 -0.95
N THR A 167 13.98 6.69 -0.29
CA THR A 167 12.59 7.14 -0.46
C THR A 167 12.20 8.33 0.43
N GLY A 168 13.11 8.82 1.29
CA GLY A 168 12.88 9.99 2.15
C GLY A 168 12.07 9.72 3.42
N LEU A 169 11.73 8.46 3.72
CA LEU A 169 10.94 8.10 4.91
C LEU A 169 11.73 8.25 6.23
N VAL A 170 13.07 8.31 6.15
CA VAL A 170 13.97 8.32 7.33
C VAL A 170 14.55 9.72 7.60
N LEU A 171 14.34 10.69 6.69
CA LEU A 171 14.87 12.04 6.80
C LEU A 171 13.74 13.06 6.93
N LYS A 172 13.02 13.04 8.06
CA LYS A 172 12.34 14.19 8.69
C LYS A 172 12.16 13.91 10.18
#